data_AF-A0A1V4ZQU5-F1
#
_entry.id   AF-A0A1V4ZQU5-F1
#
_cell.length_a   1.000
_cell.length_b   1.000
_cell.length_c   1.000
_cell.angle_alpha   90.00
_cell.angle_beta   90.00
_cell.angle_gamma   90.00
#
_symmetry.space_group_name_H-M   'P 1'
#
loop_
_entity.id
_entity.type
_entity.pdbx_description
1 polymer ?
#
loop_
_entity_poly.entity_id
_entity_poly.type
_entity_poly.pdbx_seq_one_letter_code
_entity_poly.pdbx_strand_id
1 'polypeptide(L)'
;MKTVITLIILTLITCGCTTSAPYSPPSGPKDLPAVFDLTGTWAGTMTGYDNGIGFNDHAGGTITLVIAEQHGRIFAGNLTVVENGKIIFSSEVAGAVGRDGRTLTIVQESGYSTGEITGTDTLELIYVNDAEQFSVAIDTLRRV
;
A
#
# COMPACT_ATOMS: atom_id res chain seq x y z
N MET A 1 72.76 36.95 -4.13
CA MET A 1 71.49 36.55 -4.80
C MET A 1 70.50 36.17 -3.71
N LYS A 2 69.64 37.12 -3.32
CA LYS A 2 68.18 37.19 -3.56
C LYS A 2 67.35 36.45 -2.48
N THR A 3 66.85 37.25 -1.54
CA THR A 3 65.64 37.04 -0.73
C THR A 3 64.46 36.64 -1.62
N VAL A 4 63.66 35.64 -1.22
CA VAL A 4 62.29 35.43 -1.72
C VAL A 4 61.37 35.04 -0.56
N ILE A 5 60.21 35.68 -0.58
CA ILE A 5 59.12 35.76 0.38
C ILE A 5 58.04 34.74 -0.04
N THR A 6 57.08 34.45 0.84
CA THR A 6 55.67 34.01 0.54
C THR A 6 55.44 32.51 0.25
N LEU A 7 54.34 31.85 0.62
CA LEU A 7 53.01 32.28 1.05
C LEU A 7 52.31 31.10 1.78
N ILE A 8 51.51 31.41 2.81
CA ILE A 8 50.65 30.48 3.55
C ILE A 8 49.47 30.07 2.66
N ILE A 9 49.21 28.78 2.46
CA ILE A 9 47.95 28.29 1.88
C ILE A 9 47.21 27.49 2.95
N LEU A 10 46.26 28.16 3.60
CA LEU A 10 45.28 27.60 4.51
C LEU A 10 44.14 27.01 3.65
N THR A 11 44.14 25.70 3.43
CA THR A 11 43.03 25.01 2.77
C THR A 11 41.87 24.86 3.75
N LEU A 12 40.89 25.77 3.65
CA LEU A 12 39.58 25.64 4.27
C LEU A 12 38.83 24.47 3.61
N ILE A 13 38.82 23.31 4.27
CA ILE A 13 37.91 22.22 3.94
C ILE A 13 36.53 22.61 4.52
N THR A 14 35.74 23.34 3.75
CA THR A 14 34.30 23.45 4.02
C THR A 14 33.67 22.11 3.66
N CYS A 15 33.57 21.20 4.62
CA CYS A 15 32.66 20.08 4.54
C CYS A 15 31.27 20.65 4.29
N GLY A 16 30.81 20.58 3.03
CA GLY A 16 29.43 20.82 2.69
C GLY A 16 28.60 19.76 3.40
N CYS A 17 27.98 20.13 4.52
CA CYS A 17 26.81 19.42 5.00
C CYS A 17 25.74 19.59 3.92
N THR A 18 25.61 18.61 3.03
CA THR A 18 24.37 18.44 2.27
C THR A 18 23.30 18.03 3.29
N THR A 19 22.67 19.05 3.89
CA THR A 19 21.41 18.89 4.59
C THR A 19 20.40 18.43 3.54
N SER A 20 20.13 17.12 3.49
CA SER A 20 18.97 16.60 2.77
C SER A 20 17.74 17.31 3.32
N ALA A 21 16.92 17.90 2.45
CA ALA A 21 15.62 18.43 2.85
C ALA A 21 14.86 17.34 3.62
N PRO A 22 14.13 17.68 4.70
CA PRO A 22 13.29 16.70 5.37
C PRO A 22 12.35 16.10 4.34
N TYR A 23 12.32 14.76 4.28
CA TYR A 23 11.36 14.03 3.48
C TYR A 23 9.96 14.39 3.99
N SER A 24 9.23 15.20 3.22
CA SER A 24 7.80 15.39 3.40
C SER A 24 7.11 14.24 2.68
N PRO A 25 6.41 13.34 3.39
CA PRO A 25 5.58 12.33 2.75
C PRO A 25 4.59 13.03 1.81
N PRO A 26 4.21 12.41 0.68
CA PRO A 26 3.16 12.95 -0.18
C PRO A 26 1.92 13.24 0.65
N SER A 27 1.41 14.47 0.55
CA SER A 27 0.19 14.89 1.22
C SER A 27 -0.99 14.23 0.52
N GLY A 28 -1.35 13.02 0.94
CA GLY A 28 -2.66 12.45 0.65
C GLY A 28 -3.78 13.33 1.22
N PRO A 29 -5.06 13.11 0.86
CA PRO A 29 -6.21 13.88 1.33
C PRO A 29 -6.06 14.35 2.77
N LYS A 30 -5.95 15.67 2.90
CA LYS A 30 -5.57 16.40 4.12
C LYS A 30 -6.58 16.26 5.26
N ASP A 31 -7.72 15.60 5.00
CA ASP A 31 -8.92 15.67 5.82
C ASP A 31 -9.41 14.30 6.33
N LEU A 32 -8.61 13.23 6.21
CA LEU A 32 -9.01 11.96 6.83
C LEU A 32 -8.85 12.05 8.36
N PRO A 33 -9.84 11.57 9.15
CA PRO A 33 -9.70 11.49 10.59
C PRO A 33 -8.52 10.59 10.98
N ALA A 34 -7.94 10.81 12.16
CA ALA A 34 -6.79 10.04 12.66
C ALA A 34 -7.02 8.52 12.67
N VAL A 35 -8.29 8.09 12.68
CA VAL A 35 -8.73 6.72 12.40
C VAL A 35 -9.91 6.80 11.43
N PHE A 36 -9.68 6.43 10.18
CA PHE A 36 -10.73 6.29 9.18
C PHE A 36 -11.57 5.03 9.46
N ASP A 37 -12.89 5.17 9.44
CA ASP A 37 -13.80 4.04 9.64
C ASP A 37 -13.92 3.24 8.33
N LEU A 38 -13.35 2.04 8.31
CA LEU A 38 -13.38 1.15 7.16
C LEU A 38 -14.57 0.20 7.16
N THR A 39 -15.40 0.17 8.22
CA THR A 39 -16.52 -0.78 8.32
C THR A 39 -17.47 -0.67 7.13
N GLY A 40 -18.00 -1.80 6.67
CA GLY A 40 -18.88 -1.89 5.50
C GLY A 40 -18.29 -2.67 4.34
N THR A 41 -18.92 -2.52 3.17
CA THR A 41 -18.60 -3.29 1.97
C THR A 41 -17.80 -2.46 0.98
N TRP A 42 -16.74 -3.05 0.47
CA TRP A 42 -15.88 -2.50 -0.56
C TRP A 42 -15.82 -3.48 -1.73
N ALA A 43 -16.08 -3.00 -2.94
CA ALA A 43 -16.09 -3.86 -4.12
C ALA A 43 -15.33 -3.20 -5.27
N GLY A 44 -14.75 -4.02 -6.14
CA GLY A 44 -13.94 -3.50 -7.22
C GLY A 44 -13.37 -4.55 -8.16
N THR A 45 -12.33 -4.13 -8.86
CA THR A 45 -11.65 -4.92 -9.91
C THR A 45 -10.21 -5.21 -9.51
N MET A 46 -9.61 -6.19 -10.19
CA MET A 46 -8.24 -6.66 -9.95
C MET A 46 -7.48 -6.69 -11.27
N THR A 47 -6.18 -6.43 -11.26
CA THR A 47 -5.29 -6.79 -12.37
C THR A 47 -4.01 -7.35 -11.81
N GLY A 48 -3.45 -8.39 -12.43
CA GLY A 48 -2.38 -9.12 -11.79
C GLY A 48 -1.59 -10.04 -12.69
N TYR A 49 -0.77 -10.84 -12.04
CA TYR A 49 -0.02 -11.95 -12.61
C TYR A 49 -0.24 -13.19 -11.75
N ASP A 50 -0.64 -14.28 -12.40
CA ASP A 50 -0.81 -15.58 -11.76
C ASP A 50 0.21 -16.58 -12.31
N ASN A 51 0.86 -17.32 -11.41
CA ASN A 51 1.76 -18.40 -11.81
C ASN A 51 1.05 -19.42 -12.71
N GLY A 52 1.68 -19.77 -13.84
CA GLY A 52 1.13 -20.72 -14.81
C GLY A 52 0.08 -20.13 -15.78
N ILE A 53 -0.41 -18.90 -15.57
CA ILE A 53 -1.37 -18.22 -16.45
C ILE A 53 -0.72 -16.99 -17.10
N GLY A 54 -0.04 -16.17 -16.31
CA GLY A 54 0.58 -14.92 -16.75
C GLY A 54 -0.22 -13.67 -16.35
N PHE A 55 0.05 -12.56 -17.05
CA PHE A 55 -0.65 -11.30 -16.83
C PHE A 55 -2.11 -11.41 -17.25
N ASN A 56 -3.01 -10.93 -16.39
CA ASN A 56 -4.43 -10.91 -16.68
C ASN A 56 -5.12 -9.74 -15.96
N ASP A 57 -6.27 -9.35 -16.51
CA ASP A 57 -7.11 -8.26 -16.01
C ASP A 57 -8.32 -8.76 -15.22
N HIS A 58 -8.37 -10.07 -14.94
CA HIS A 58 -9.51 -10.76 -14.35
C HIS A 58 -10.86 -10.26 -14.92
N ALA A 59 -10.97 -10.07 -16.24
CA ALA A 59 -12.13 -9.44 -16.86
C ALA A 59 -13.45 -10.13 -16.45
N GLY A 60 -14.39 -9.34 -15.92
CA GLY A 60 -15.67 -9.84 -15.39
C GLY A 60 -15.58 -10.44 -13.98
N GLY A 61 -14.39 -10.41 -13.37
CA GLY A 61 -14.16 -10.71 -11.98
C GLY A 61 -14.46 -9.51 -11.07
N THR A 62 -15.02 -9.79 -9.91
CA THR A 62 -15.27 -8.80 -8.85
C THR A 62 -14.63 -9.27 -7.56
N ILE A 63 -13.82 -8.41 -6.96
CA ILE A 63 -13.34 -8.57 -5.60
C ILE A 63 -14.26 -7.81 -4.64
N THR A 64 -14.57 -8.40 -3.50
CA THR A 64 -15.36 -7.79 -2.44
C THR A 64 -14.68 -8.01 -1.10
N LEU A 65 -14.43 -6.91 -0.39
CA LEU A 65 -13.92 -6.88 0.98
C LEU A 65 -15.04 -6.34 1.88
N VAL A 66 -15.51 -7.18 2.81
CA VAL A 66 -16.47 -6.78 3.84
C VAL A 66 -15.72 -6.64 5.15
N ILE A 67 -15.64 -5.42 5.68
CA ILE A 67 -15.05 -5.13 6.98
C ILE A 67 -16.17 -5.12 8.01
N ALA A 68 -16.23 -6.19 8.80
CA ALA A 68 -17.32 -6.45 9.72
C ALA A 68 -17.17 -5.64 11.03
N GLU A 69 -15.92 -5.51 11.50
CA GLU A 69 -15.63 -4.80 12.75
C GLU A 69 -14.28 -4.07 12.67
N GLN A 70 -14.19 -2.95 13.40
CA GLN A 70 -12.97 -2.18 13.53
C GLN A 70 -12.82 -1.65 14.95
N HIS A 71 -11.67 -1.95 15.56
CA HIS A 71 -11.28 -1.49 16.89
C HIS A 71 -10.04 -0.61 16.78
N GLY A 72 -10.27 0.71 16.71
CA GLY A 72 -9.21 1.67 16.46
C GLY A 72 -8.58 1.41 15.09
N ARG A 73 -7.29 1.05 15.08
CA ARG A 73 -6.55 0.79 13.85
C ARG A 73 -6.59 -0.67 13.40
N ILE A 74 -7.16 -1.60 14.17
CA ILE A 74 -7.26 -3.01 13.81
C ILE A 74 -8.67 -3.30 13.30
N PHE A 75 -8.80 -4.07 12.23
CA PHE A 75 -10.09 -4.46 11.66
C PHE A 75 -10.10 -5.94 11.26
N ALA A 76 -11.30 -6.51 11.16
CA ALA A 76 -11.52 -7.89 10.73
C ALA A 76 -12.70 -7.95 9.75
N GLY A 77 -12.67 -8.95 8.87
CA GLY A 77 -13.61 -9.04 7.77
C GLY A 77 -13.49 -10.30 6.93
N ASN A 78 -14.08 -10.25 5.74
CA ASN A 78 -14.01 -11.31 4.75
C ASN A 78 -13.70 -10.72 3.38
N LEU A 79 -12.89 -11.43 2.60
CA LEU A 79 -12.59 -11.11 1.21
C LEU A 79 -13.13 -12.24 0.33
N THR A 80 -13.78 -11.88 -0.77
CA THR A 80 -14.33 -12.83 -1.73
C THR A 80 -14.01 -12.36 -3.14
N VAL A 81 -13.62 -13.30 -4.01
CA VAL A 81 -13.44 -13.07 -5.43
C VAL A 81 -14.44 -13.93 -6.19
N VAL A 82 -15.21 -13.26 -7.04
CA VAL A 82 -16.18 -13.89 -7.95
C VAL A 82 -15.68 -13.71 -9.36
N GLU A 83 -15.56 -14.79 -10.11
CA GLU A 83 -15.29 -14.77 -11.56
C GLU A 83 -16.39 -15.52 -12.29
N ASN A 84 -16.92 -14.93 -13.36
CA ASN A 84 -18.00 -15.54 -14.17
C ASN A 84 -19.21 -16.00 -13.33
N GLY A 85 -19.57 -15.23 -12.30
CA GLY A 85 -20.68 -15.52 -11.39
C GLY A 85 -20.43 -16.64 -10.37
N LYS A 86 -19.21 -17.18 -10.29
CA LYS A 86 -18.81 -18.21 -9.32
C LYS A 86 -17.79 -17.66 -8.34
N ILE A 87 -17.97 -17.95 -7.05
CA ILE A 87 -16.94 -17.69 -6.04
C ILE A 87 -15.75 -18.61 -6.33
N ILE A 88 -14.59 -18.00 -6.61
CA ILE A 88 -13.32 -18.71 -6.85
C ILE A 88 -12.38 -18.62 -5.65
N PHE A 89 -12.57 -17.60 -4.79
CA PHE A 89 -11.82 -17.42 -3.55
C PHE A 89 -12.70 -16.79 -2.49
N SER A 90 -12.56 -17.24 -1.25
CA SER A 90 -13.17 -16.64 -0.08
C SER A 90 -12.31 -16.93 1.14
N SER A 91 -11.97 -15.90 1.92
CA SER A 91 -11.14 -16.02 3.11
C SER A 91 -11.55 -14.98 4.15
N GLU A 92 -11.45 -15.35 5.43
CA GLU A 92 -11.40 -14.39 6.51
C GLU A 92 -10.13 -13.54 6.36
N VAL A 93 -10.23 -12.28 6.77
CA VAL A 93 -9.10 -11.34 6.75
C VAL A 93 -9.02 -10.57 8.07
N ALA A 94 -7.80 -10.20 8.44
CA ALA A 94 -7.54 -9.24 9.50
C ALA A 94 -6.55 -8.20 8.99
N GLY A 95 -6.66 -6.96 9.46
CA GLY A 95 -5.79 -5.90 8.99
C GLY A 95 -5.57 -4.77 9.98
N ALA A 96 -4.65 -3.90 9.61
CA ALA A 96 -4.29 -2.73 10.38
C ALA A 96 -4.16 -1.47 9.50
N VAL A 97 -4.60 -0.34 10.05
CA VAL A 97 -4.36 0.99 9.52
C VAL A 97 -3.05 1.54 10.10
N GLY A 98 -2.20 2.08 9.24
CA GLY A 98 -0.96 2.75 9.57
C GLY A 98 -1.16 3.94 10.50
N ARG A 99 -0.07 4.42 11.11
CA ARG A 99 -0.13 5.63 11.97
C ARG A 99 -0.45 6.90 11.18
N ASP A 100 -0.25 6.86 9.87
CA ASP A 100 -0.63 7.91 8.93
C ASP A 100 -2.15 7.96 8.68
N GLY A 101 -2.91 6.98 9.16
CA GLY A 101 -4.36 6.89 8.94
C GLY A 101 -4.74 6.49 7.51
N ARG A 102 -3.76 6.03 6.71
CA ARG A 102 -3.92 5.80 5.26
C ARG A 102 -3.41 4.45 4.80
N THR A 103 -2.22 4.05 5.25
CA THR A 103 -1.60 2.80 4.85
C THR A 103 -2.38 1.61 5.43
N LEU A 104 -2.56 0.56 4.64
CA LEU A 104 -3.23 -0.67 5.04
C LEU A 104 -2.25 -1.84 4.99
N THR A 105 -2.37 -2.74 5.95
CA THR A 105 -1.73 -4.07 5.90
C THR A 105 -2.79 -5.09 6.26
N ILE A 106 -3.00 -6.08 5.41
CA ILE A 106 -4.06 -7.07 5.52
C ILE A 106 -3.42 -8.46 5.40
N VAL A 107 -3.77 -9.35 6.31
CA VAL A 107 -3.42 -10.77 6.23
C VAL A 107 -4.65 -11.59 5.87
N GLN A 108 -4.46 -12.60 5.05
CA GLN A 108 -5.47 -13.57 4.63
C GLN A 108 -4.83 -14.96 4.56
N GLU A 109 -5.63 -16.02 4.41
CA GLU A 109 -5.12 -17.41 4.47
C GLU A 109 -3.95 -17.67 3.50
N SER A 110 -4.01 -17.09 2.30
CA SER A 110 -3.06 -17.34 1.21
C SER A 110 -2.14 -16.16 0.87
N GLY A 111 -1.72 -15.36 1.85
CA GLY A 111 -0.77 -14.27 1.62
C GLY A 111 -1.14 -13.00 2.38
N TYR A 112 -0.74 -11.86 1.82
CA TYR A 112 -0.99 -10.57 2.44
C TYR A 112 -1.20 -9.49 1.40
N SER A 113 -1.92 -8.43 1.79
CA SER A 113 -2.06 -7.22 0.99
C SER A 113 -1.51 -6.02 1.73
N THR A 114 -0.86 -5.14 0.99
CA THR A 114 -0.53 -3.78 1.44
C THR A 114 -1.33 -2.79 0.61
N GLY A 115 -1.75 -1.65 1.16
CA GLY A 115 -2.54 -0.71 0.38
C GLY A 115 -2.64 0.68 0.96
N GLU A 116 -3.47 1.52 0.35
CA GLU A 116 -3.75 2.87 0.81
C GLU A 116 -5.25 3.22 0.68
N ILE A 117 -5.76 3.97 1.66
CA ILE A 117 -7.01 4.72 1.54
C ILE A 117 -6.78 5.92 0.62
N THR A 118 -7.11 5.78 -0.65
CA THR A 118 -6.86 6.79 -1.69
C THR A 118 -7.92 7.91 -1.72
N GLY A 119 -9.06 7.71 -1.05
CA GLY A 119 -10.16 8.66 -0.98
C GLY A 119 -11.16 8.30 0.13
N THR A 120 -12.25 9.07 0.26
CA THR A 120 -13.30 8.81 1.27
C THR A 120 -14.10 7.53 0.99
N ASP A 121 -14.03 7.04 -0.24
CA ASP A 121 -14.78 5.90 -0.75
C ASP A 121 -13.90 4.99 -1.62
N THR A 122 -12.58 5.17 -1.64
CA THR A 122 -11.66 4.40 -2.50
C THR A 122 -10.47 3.83 -1.73
N LEU A 123 -10.15 2.56 -2.03
CA LEU A 123 -8.94 1.87 -1.57
C LEU A 123 -8.17 1.34 -2.79
N GLU A 124 -6.85 1.34 -2.70
CA GLU A 124 -5.98 0.55 -3.58
C GLU A 124 -5.24 -0.48 -2.72
N LEU A 125 -5.28 -1.75 -3.11
CA LEU A 125 -4.56 -2.84 -2.45
C LEU A 125 -3.61 -3.51 -3.44
N ILE A 126 -2.47 -3.97 -2.94
CA ILE A 126 -1.51 -4.81 -3.64
C ILE A 126 -1.46 -6.13 -2.88
N TYR A 127 -2.05 -7.17 -3.46
CA TYR A 127 -2.01 -8.53 -2.94
C TYR A 127 -0.72 -9.23 -3.38
N VAL A 128 -0.12 -9.98 -2.47
CA VAL A 128 1.03 -10.85 -2.71
C VAL A 128 0.75 -12.22 -2.10
N ASN A 129 0.84 -13.25 -2.93
CA ASN A 129 0.98 -14.63 -2.52
C ASN A 129 2.35 -15.14 -2.97
N ASP A 130 3.20 -15.49 -2.00
CA ASP A 130 4.56 -15.96 -2.23
C ASP A 130 4.71 -17.49 -2.04
N ALA A 131 3.59 -18.22 -2.00
CA ALA A 131 3.58 -19.68 -2.02
C ALA A 131 4.07 -20.26 -3.37
N GLU A 132 4.14 -21.59 -3.48
CA GLU A 132 4.61 -22.28 -4.70
C GLU A 132 3.84 -21.87 -5.97
N GLN A 133 2.53 -21.61 -5.84
CA GLN A 133 1.70 -20.98 -6.86
C GLN A 133 1.55 -19.49 -6.57
N PHE A 134 2.64 -18.74 -6.78
CA PHE A 134 2.69 -17.32 -6.46
C PHE A 134 1.78 -16.46 -7.35
N SER A 135 1.32 -15.35 -6.81
CA SER A 135 0.58 -14.34 -7.57
C SER A 135 0.75 -12.95 -6.97
N VAL A 136 0.51 -11.94 -7.81
CA VAL A 136 0.44 -10.53 -7.40
C VAL A 136 -0.72 -9.86 -8.11
N ALA A 137 -1.50 -9.08 -7.39
CA ALA A 137 -2.61 -8.32 -7.96
C ALA A 137 -2.67 -6.91 -7.38
N ILE A 138 -3.15 -5.96 -8.19
CA ILE A 138 -3.54 -4.62 -7.78
C ILE A 138 -5.06 -4.55 -7.82
N ASP A 139 -5.66 -4.29 -6.67
CA ASP A 139 -7.10 -4.19 -6.49
C ASP A 139 -7.48 -2.72 -6.31
N THR A 140 -8.49 -2.27 -7.05
CA THR A 140 -9.08 -0.94 -6.85
C THR A 140 -10.49 -1.10 -6.33
N LEU A 141 -10.72 -0.77 -5.06
CA LEU A 141 -11.99 -0.97 -4.38
C LEU A 141 -12.71 0.35 -4.16
N ARG A 142 -14.04 0.31 -4.25
CA ARG A 142 -14.94 1.40 -3.87
C ARG A 142 -15.92 0.95 -2.81
N ARG A 143 -16.27 1.86 -1.91
CA ARG A 143 -17.33 1.64 -0.93
C ARG A 143 -18.68 1.50 -1.66
N VAL A 144 -19.50 0.54 -1.24
CA VAL A 144 -20.86 0.26 -1.76
C VAL A 144 -21.92 0.89 -0.87
#